data_AF-A0A359F6B3-F1
#
_entry.id   AF-A0A359F6B3-F1
#
_cell.length_a   1.000
_cell.length_b   1.000
_cell.length_c   1.000
_cell.angle_alpha   90.00
_cell.angle_beta   90.00
_cell.angle_gamma   90.00
#
_symmetry.space_group_name_H-M   'P 1'
#
loop_
_entity.id
_entity.type
_entity.pdbx_description
1 polymer ?
#
loop_
_entity_poly.entity_id
_entity_poly.type
_entity_poly.pdbx_seq_one_letter_code
_entity_poly.pdbx_strand_id
1 'polypeptide(L)'
;MTTSAEPVLVDLSDFDAVGILANVILALRANAIERNEDVAATVSAPDAWHRLVITCSSTGNLVLRVRFTDLTVSRAKNVAKALAQRGWQLDEDRDGAAVRQKPGIEATEIAFVALATLSCAGAPSDTRTVTGATVTGTPISLHLD
;
A
#
# COMPACT_ATOMS: atom_id res chain seq x y z
N MET A 1 -2.36 27.56 -4.85
CA MET A 1 -1.91 26.88 -3.62
C MET A 1 -2.47 25.48 -3.65
N THR A 2 -1.66 24.48 -3.96
CA THR A 2 -2.03 23.07 -3.85
C THR A 2 -2.01 22.72 -2.36
N THR A 3 -3.18 22.65 -1.74
CA THR A 3 -3.31 22.14 -0.38
C THR A 3 -2.86 20.68 -0.41
N SER A 4 -1.67 20.40 0.14
CA SER A 4 -1.22 19.02 0.31
C SER A 4 -2.19 18.34 1.27
N ALA A 5 -2.76 17.20 0.88
CA ALA A 5 -3.53 16.37 1.80
C ALA A 5 -2.63 15.94 2.96
N GLU A 6 -3.19 15.89 4.18
CA GLU A 6 -2.45 15.49 5.37
C GLU A 6 -2.05 14.02 5.28
N PRO A 7 -0.77 13.67 5.57
CA PRO A 7 -0.33 12.29 5.56
C PRO A 7 -0.86 11.52 6.78
N VAL A 8 -1.23 10.26 6.58
CA VAL A 8 -1.63 9.35 7.67
C VAL A 8 -0.40 8.65 8.23
N LEU A 9 -0.26 8.60 9.56
CA LEU A 9 0.82 7.88 10.22
C LEU A 9 0.34 6.50 10.66
N VAL A 10 1.17 5.47 10.43
CA VAL A 10 0.90 4.09 10.80
C VAL A 10 2.09 3.55 11.59
N ASP A 11 1.95 3.38 12.90
CA ASP A 11 2.97 2.75 13.73
C ASP A 11 2.85 1.22 13.65
N LEU A 12 3.80 0.56 12.98
CA LEU A 12 3.76 -0.90 12.78
C LEU A 12 3.97 -1.72 14.07
N SER A 13 4.36 -1.07 15.17
CA SER A 13 4.46 -1.69 16.48
C SER A 13 3.17 -1.59 17.31
N ASP A 14 2.24 -0.74 16.87
CA ASP A 14 0.94 -0.53 17.52
C ASP A 14 -0.12 -1.50 16.97
N PHE A 15 -0.98 -1.97 17.86
CA PHE A 15 -2.14 -2.79 17.51
C PHE A 15 -3.15 -2.01 16.64
N ASP A 16 -3.25 -0.69 16.84
CA ASP A 16 -4.19 0.17 16.11
C ASP A 16 -3.83 0.36 14.63
N ALA A 17 -2.62 -0.04 14.20
CA ALA A 17 -2.18 0.06 12.81
C ALA A 17 -3.12 -0.65 11.82
N VAL A 18 -3.77 -1.75 12.25
CA VAL A 18 -4.78 -2.45 11.44
C VAL A 18 -5.98 -1.55 11.18
N GLY A 19 -6.48 -0.87 12.23
CA GLY A 19 -7.62 0.04 12.13
C GLY A 19 -7.30 1.26 11.27
N ILE A 20 -6.10 1.84 11.44
CA ILE A 20 -5.65 2.98 10.64
C ILE A 20 -5.56 2.60 9.16
N LEU A 21 -4.94 1.46 8.83
CA LEU A 21 -4.85 1.03 7.43
C LEU A 21 -6.22 0.63 6.86
N ALA A 22 -7.13 0.05 7.65
CA ALA A 22 -8.49 -0.21 7.20
C ALA A 22 -9.20 1.11 6.82
N ASN A 23 -9.04 2.16 7.63
CA ASN A 23 -9.58 3.49 7.32
C ASN A 23 -8.96 4.09 6.05
N VAL A 24 -7.65 3.94 5.85
CA VAL A 24 -6.98 4.33 4.59
C VAL A 24 -7.60 3.61 3.39
N ILE A 25 -7.86 2.31 3.48
CA ILE A 25 -8.49 1.53 2.40
C ILE A 25 -9.90 2.02 2.10
N LEU A 26 -10.69 2.32 3.14
CA LEU A 26 -12.04 2.87 2.99
C LEU A 26 -12.00 4.26 2.34
N ALA A 27 -11.13 5.15 2.80
CA ALA A 27 -10.96 6.49 2.23
C ALA A 27 -10.50 6.43 0.78
N LEU A 28 -9.61 5.49 0.45
CA LEU A 28 -9.16 5.27 -0.92
C LEU A 28 -10.30 4.82 -1.84
N ARG A 29 -11.16 3.90 -1.37
CA ARG A 29 -12.35 3.46 -2.10
C ARG A 29 -13.34 4.60 -2.31
N ALA A 30 -13.63 5.37 -1.26
CA ALA A 30 -14.53 6.53 -1.33
C ALA A 30 -14.04 7.53 -2.38
N ASN A 31 -12.76 7.93 -2.32
CA ASN A 31 -12.15 8.83 -3.31
C ASN A 31 -12.22 8.29 -4.73
N ALA A 32 -11.94 7.00 -4.94
CA ALA A 32 -11.96 6.39 -6.28
C ALA A 32 -13.36 6.47 -6.91
N ILE A 33 -14.39 6.17 -6.11
CA ILE A 33 -15.79 6.13 -6.53
C ILE A 33 -16.30 7.55 -6.77
N GLU A 34 -16.11 8.46 -5.81
CA GLU A 34 -16.60 9.84 -5.88
C GLU A 34 -16.00 10.61 -7.05
N ARG A 35 -14.72 10.38 -7.34
CA ARG A 35 -14.00 11.05 -8.43
C ARG A 35 -14.17 10.34 -9.77
N ASN A 36 -14.67 9.10 -9.76
CA ASN A 36 -14.70 8.22 -10.91
C ASN A 36 -13.32 8.10 -11.61
N GLU A 37 -12.26 8.03 -10.81
CA GLU A 37 -10.85 7.97 -11.23
C GLU A 37 -10.10 6.97 -10.36
N ASP A 38 -9.04 6.36 -10.89
CA ASP A 38 -8.14 5.53 -10.10
C ASP A 38 -7.32 6.40 -9.12
N VAL A 39 -7.10 5.87 -7.92
CA VAL A 39 -6.35 6.55 -6.85
C VAL A 39 -5.37 5.58 -6.21
N ALA A 40 -4.33 6.12 -5.59
CA ALA A 40 -3.27 5.37 -4.95
C ALA A 40 -2.97 5.91 -3.55
N ALA A 41 -2.80 4.99 -2.60
CA ALA A 41 -2.14 5.24 -1.33
C ALA A 41 -0.72 4.67 -1.39
N THR A 42 0.27 5.51 -1.09
CA THR A 42 1.68 5.13 -1.03
C THR A 42 2.14 5.10 0.41
N VAL A 43 2.57 3.93 0.88
CA VAL A 43 3.16 3.76 2.21
C VAL A 43 4.67 3.93 2.11
N SER A 44 5.25 4.85 2.87
CA SER A 44 6.69 5.08 2.90
C SER A 44 7.45 3.83 3.32
N ALA A 45 8.75 3.80 2.99
CA ALA A 45 9.65 2.74 3.39
C ALA A 45 10.97 3.37 3.89
N PRO A 46 11.69 2.73 4.82
CA PRO A 46 13.03 3.15 5.17
C PRO A 46 14.00 2.88 4.02
N ASP A 47 15.19 3.43 4.13
CA ASP A 47 16.23 3.28 3.11
C ASP A 47 16.53 1.82 2.80
N ALA A 48 16.62 1.55 1.49
CA ALA A 48 16.86 0.22 0.92
C ALA A 48 15.85 -0.84 1.36
N TRP A 49 14.61 -0.45 1.63
CA TRP A 49 13.46 -1.34 1.85
C TRP A 49 12.33 -1.04 0.86
N HIS A 50 11.42 -1.99 0.73
CA HIS A 50 10.42 -1.95 -0.31
C HIS A 50 9.24 -1.05 0.08
N ARG A 51 8.78 -0.28 -0.90
CA ARG A 51 7.57 0.54 -0.79
C ARG A 51 6.33 -0.28 -1.11
N LEU A 52 5.24 -0.05 -0.37
CA LEU A 52 3.92 -0.57 -0.70
C LEU A 52 3.08 0.53 -1.35
N VAL A 53 2.49 0.24 -2.50
CA VAL A 53 1.52 1.10 -3.18
C VAL A 53 0.21 0.33 -3.28
N ILE A 54 -0.88 0.94 -2.83
CA ILE A 54 -2.22 0.39 -2.88
C ILE A 54 -3.02 1.24 -3.87
N THR A 55 -3.40 0.67 -5.01
CA THR A 55 -4.23 1.36 -6.01
C THR A 55 -5.65 0.86 -5.95
N CYS A 56 -6.62 1.77 -5.90
CA CYS A 56 -8.04 1.48 -6.04
C CYS A 56 -8.55 2.03 -7.36
N SER A 57 -9.24 1.20 -8.14
CA SER A 57 -9.97 1.68 -9.30
C SER A 57 -11.32 2.27 -8.91
N SER A 58 -11.91 3.08 -9.79
CA SER A 58 -13.28 3.60 -9.60
C SER A 58 -14.35 2.50 -9.50
N THR A 59 -14.06 1.31 -10.02
CA THR A 59 -14.90 0.11 -9.92
C THR A 59 -14.69 -0.70 -8.62
N GLY A 60 -13.87 -0.20 -7.69
CA GLY A 60 -13.60 -0.82 -6.39
C GLY A 60 -12.62 -1.99 -6.41
N ASN A 61 -11.91 -2.21 -7.53
CA ASN A 61 -10.82 -3.19 -7.58
C ASN A 61 -9.59 -2.63 -6.88
N LEU A 62 -8.95 -3.45 -6.06
CA LEU A 62 -7.73 -3.07 -5.35
C LEU A 62 -6.54 -3.88 -5.85
N VAL A 63 -5.42 -3.22 -6.04
CA VAL A 63 -4.14 -3.86 -6.34
C VAL A 63 -3.09 -3.33 -5.40
N LEU A 64 -2.45 -4.23 -4.66
CA LEU A 64 -1.30 -3.91 -3.82
C LEU A 64 -0.05 -4.26 -4.63
N ARG A 65 0.91 -3.33 -4.68
CA ARG A 65 2.15 -3.47 -5.44
C ARG A 65 3.35 -3.15 -4.56
N VAL A 66 4.41 -3.93 -4.76
CA VAL A 66 5.71 -3.72 -4.15
C VAL A 66 6.75 -3.59 -5.26
N ARG A 67 7.63 -2.58 -5.17
CA ARG A 67 8.75 -2.37 -6.10
C ARG A 67 10.08 -2.65 -5.42
N PHE A 68 11.02 -3.23 -6.17
CA PHE A 68 12.33 -3.64 -5.67
C PHE A 68 13.49 -2.73 -6.15
N THR A 69 13.18 -1.65 -6.86
CA THR A 69 14.15 -0.82 -7.60
C THR A 69 15.28 -0.28 -6.73
N ASP A 70 15.00 0.05 -5.47
CA ASP A 70 15.98 0.61 -4.52
C ASP A 70 16.62 -0.45 -3.61
N LEU A 71 16.36 -1.74 -3.85
CA LEU A 71 16.86 -2.83 -3.04
C LEU A 71 18.18 -3.37 -3.58
N THR A 72 19.05 -3.79 -2.67
CA THR A 72 20.17 -4.66 -3.06
C THR A 72 19.65 -5.99 -3.60
N VAL A 73 20.41 -6.64 -4.47
CA VAL A 73 20.04 -7.94 -5.07
C VAL A 73 19.65 -8.99 -4.02
N SER A 74 20.37 -9.03 -2.89
CA SER A 74 20.07 -9.95 -1.79
C SER A 74 18.72 -9.65 -1.15
N ARG A 75 18.44 -8.36 -0.86
CA ARG A 75 17.15 -7.93 -0.30
C ARG A 75 15.99 -8.20 -1.26
N ALA A 76 16.14 -7.84 -2.54
CA ALA A 76 15.13 -8.09 -3.57
C ALA A 76 14.75 -9.58 -3.63
N LYS A 77 15.74 -10.48 -3.62
CA LYS A 77 15.50 -11.94 -3.58
C LYS A 77 14.74 -12.40 -2.34
N ASN A 78 15.09 -11.86 -1.16
CA ASN A 78 14.43 -12.22 0.09
C ASN A 78 12.98 -11.74 0.13
N VAL A 79 12.72 -10.50 -0.28
CA VAL A 79 11.38 -9.93 -0.38
C VAL A 79 10.56 -10.69 -1.41
N ALA A 80 11.08 -10.91 -2.62
CA ALA A 80 10.39 -11.66 -3.67
C ALA A 80 10.01 -13.09 -3.22
N LYS A 81 10.93 -13.80 -2.55
CA LYS A 81 10.64 -15.12 -1.98
C LYS A 81 9.53 -15.06 -0.94
N ALA A 82 9.58 -14.09 -0.03
CA ALA A 82 8.58 -13.91 1.02
C ALA A 82 7.19 -13.57 0.44
N LEU A 83 7.12 -12.76 -0.61
CA LEU A 83 5.88 -12.39 -1.29
C LEU A 83 5.31 -13.55 -2.11
N ALA A 84 6.15 -14.28 -2.84
CA ALA A 84 5.72 -15.47 -3.60
C ALA A 84 5.11 -16.55 -2.68
N GLN A 85 5.69 -16.77 -1.50
CA GLN A 85 5.15 -17.68 -0.48
C GLN A 85 3.76 -17.25 0.04
N ARG A 86 3.43 -15.96 -0.07
CA ARG A 86 2.12 -15.39 0.30
C ARG A 86 1.16 -15.30 -0.90
N GLY A 87 1.50 -15.91 -2.03
CA GLY A 87 0.66 -15.92 -3.23
C GLY A 87 0.69 -14.64 -4.06
N TRP A 88 1.66 -13.75 -3.83
CA TRP A 88 1.85 -12.58 -4.70
C TRP A 88 2.43 -13.02 -6.04
N GLN A 89 1.97 -12.37 -7.11
CA GLN A 89 2.48 -12.57 -8.44
C GLN A 89 3.73 -11.70 -8.63
N LEU A 90 4.88 -12.33 -8.89
CA LEU A 90 6.10 -11.62 -9.27
C LEU A 90 5.98 -11.12 -10.71
N ASP A 91 6.45 -9.92 -10.96
CA ASP A 91 6.51 -9.36 -12.31
C ASP A 91 7.55 -10.13 -13.16
N GLU A 92 7.35 -10.16 -14.48
CA GLU A 92 8.20 -10.94 -15.41
C GLU A 92 9.68 -10.53 -15.32
N ASP A 93 9.93 -9.23 -15.14
CA ASP A 93 11.25 -8.63 -14.97
C ASP A 93 11.81 -8.78 -13.54
N ARG A 94 11.02 -9.36 -12.63
CA ARG A 94 11.33 -9.52 -11.19
C ARG A 94 11.75 -8.22 -10.50
N ASP A 95 11.20 -7.10 -10.94
CA ASP A 95 11.40 -5.76 -10.38
C ASP A 95 10.32 -5.38 -9.35
N GLY A 96 9.33 -6.26 -9.16
CA GLY A 96 8.28 -6.08 -8.18
C GLY A 96 7.36 -7.30 -8.06
N ALA A 97 6.31 -7.11 -7.28
CA ALA A 97 5.24 -8.08 -7.09
C ALA A 97 3.91 -7.38 -6.90
N ALA A 98 2.82 -8.04 -7.26
CA ALA A 98 1.47 -7.57 -7.05
C ALA A 98 0.55 -8.65 -6.51
N VAL A 99 -0.47 -8.23 -5.75
CA VAL A 99 -1.63 -9.04 -5.43
C VAL A 99 -2.89 -8.24 -5.74
N ARG A 100 -3.85 -8.90 -6.38
CA ARG A 100 -5.15 -8.32 -6.73
C ARG A 100 -6.19 -8.76 -5.73
N GLN A 101 -6.94 -7.79 -5.21
CA GLN A 101 -8.04 -8.03 -4.30
C GLN A 101 -9.35 -7.73 -5.03
N LYS A 102 -10.30 -8.66 -4.94
CA LYS A 102 -11.60 -8.52 -5.59
C LYS A 102 -12.40 -7.36 -4.95
N PRO A 103 -13.33 -6.74 -5.70
CA PRO A 103 -14.31 -5.85 -5.09
C PRO A 103 -15.07 -6.56 -3.98
N GLY A 104 -15.40 -5.84 -2.91
CA GLY A 104 -16.19 -6.36 -1.78
C GLY A 104 -15.41 -7.08 -0.67
N ILE A 105 -14.09 -7.24 -0.81
CA ILE A 105 -13.26 -7.72 0.32
C ILE A 105 -13.25 -6.68 1.45
N GLU A 106 -13.32 -7.14 2.69
CA GLU A 106 -13.31 -6.28 3.87
C GLU A 106 -12.03 -5.45 3.96
N ALA A 107 -12.16 -4.18 4.35
CA ALA A 107 -11.01 -3.28 4.44
C ALA A 107 -9.96 -3.78 5.45
N THR A 108 -10.42 -4.40 6.54
CA THR A 108 -9.56 -5.02 7.56
C THR A 108 -8.74 -6.19 7.00
N GLU A 109 -9.32 -7.01 6.12
CA GLU A 109 -8.59 -8.11 5.49
C GLU A 109 -7.45 -7.59 4.62
N ILE A 110 -7.72 -6.54 3.84
CA ILE A 110 -6.71 -5.87 3.02
C ILE A 110 -5.65 -5.20 3.89
N ALA A 111 -6.04 -4.61 5.03
CA ALA A 111 -5.12 -4.02 5.99
C ALA A 111 -4.15 -5.07 6.58
N PHE A 112 -4.63 -6.28 6.89
CA PHE A 112 -3.76 -7.38 7.31
C PHE A 112 -2.76 -7.79 6.22
N VAL A 113 -3.20 -7.87 4.95
CA VAL A 113 -2.29 -8.14 3.83
C VAL A 113 -1.25 -7.04 3.70
N ALA A 114 -1.64 -5.77 3.83
CA ALA A 114 -0.74 -4.63 3.78
C ALA A 114 0.29 -4.67 4.93
N LEU A 115 -0.12 -4.87 6.18
CA LEU A 115 0.78 -4.96 7.34
C LEU A 115 1.76 -6.12 7.26
N ALA A 116 1.29 -7.30 6.84
CA ALA A 116 2.14 -8.47 6.62
C ALA A 116 3.17 -8.23 5.50
N THR A 117 2.85 -7.33 4.56
CA THR A 117 3.75 -6.92 3.49
C THR A 117 4.77 -5.89 3.97
N LEU A 118 4.36 -4.92 4.79
CA LEU A 118 5.22 -3.86 5.32
C LEU A 118 6.32 -4.39 6.25
N SER A 119 6.08 -5.50 6.95
CA SER A 119 7.07 -6.19 7.80
C SER A 119 7.78 -7.36 7.10
N CYS A 120 7.51 -7.61 5.81
CA CYS A 120 8.03 -8.80 5.16
C CYS A 120 9.57 -8.77 5.02
N ALA A 121 10.16 -9.96 5.00
CA ALA A 121 11.62 -10.16 4.95
C ALA A 121 12.41 -9.43 6.07
N GLY A 122 11.79 -9.16 7.22
CA GLY A 122 12.43 -8.52 8.36
C GLY A 122 12.56 -7.01 8.21
N ALA A 123 11.69 -6.39 7.41
CA ALA A 123 11.59 -4.94 7.34
C ALA A 123 11.27 -4.36 8.74
N PRO A 124 11.88 -3.24 9.14
CA PRO A 124 11.69 -2.68 10.47
C PRO A 124 10.22 -2.32 10.76
N SER A 125 9.84 -2.43 12.04
CA SER A 125 8.51 -2.09 12.55
C SER A 125 8.43 -0.66 13.06
N ASP A 126 8.98 0.28 12.30
CA ASP A 126 8.93 1.73 12.54
C ASP A 126 7.67 2.37 11.94
N THR A 127 7.38 3.60 12.35
CA THR A 127 6.25 4.37 11.84
C THR A 127 6.38 4.62 10.34
N ARG A 128 5.29 4.36 9.60
CA ARG A 128 5.14 4.65 8.18
C ARG A 128 4.29 5.88 7.97
N THR A 129 4.58 6.58 6.89
CA THR A 129 3.77 7.69 6.39
C THR A 129 3.00 7.19 5.17
N VAL A 130 1.70 7.44 5.13
CA VAL A 130 0.83 7.09 4.01
C VAL A 130 0.32 8.35 3.35
N THR A 131 0.54 8.48 2.05
CA THR A 131 0.07 9.62 1.25
C THR A 131 -0.84 9.15 0.13
N GLY A 132 -1.90 9.91 -0.13
CA GLY A 132 -2.87 9.62 -1.18
C GLY A 132 -2.71 10.53 -2.38
N ALA A 133 -2.83 9.98 -3.59
CA ALA A 133 -2.92 10.76 -4.82
C ALA A 133 -3.76 10.07 -5.90
N THR A 134 -4.32 10.84 -6.84
CA THR A 134 -4.88 10.33 -8.10
C THR A 134 -3.78 9.85 -9.05
N VAL A 135 -4.13 9.16 -10.15
CA VAL A 135 -3.17 8.81 -11.23
C VAL A 135 -2.49 10.04 -11.81
N THR A 136 -3.21 11.17 -11.86
CA THR A 136 -2.70 12.46 -12.34
C THR A 136 -1.79 13.18 -11.33
N GLY A 137 -1.58 12.61 -10.14
CA GLY A 137 -0.71 13.17 -9.10
C GLY A 137 -1.39 14.21 -8.22
N THR A 138 -2.71 14.34 -8.29
CA THR A 138 -3.47 15.26 -7.43
C THR A 138 -3.59 14.65 -6.03
N PRO A 139 -3.16 15.34 -4.95
CA PRO A 139 -3.29 14.81 -3.60
C PRO A 139 -4.75 14.54 -3.20
N ILE A 140 -4.99 13.45 -2.47
CA ILE A 140 -6.31 13.11 -1.89
C ILE A 140 -6.21 12.90 -0.38
N SER A 141 -7.29 13.20 0.34
CA SER A 141 -7.39 12.88 1.76
C SER A 141 -7.53 11.37 1.96
N LEU A 142 -6.82 10.84 2.96
CA LEU A 142 -6.94 9.46 3.41
C LEU A 142 -7.63 9.35 4.78
N HIS A 143 -8.20 10.45 5.27
CA HIS A 143 -9.03 10.47 6.47
C HIS A 143 -10.50 10.25 6.06
N LEU A 144 -11.22 9.49 6.88
CA LEU A 144 -12.67 9.41 6.80
C LEU A 144 -13.22 10.56 7.65
N ASP A 145 -13.96 11.47 7.02
CA ASP A 145 -14.71 12.53 7.70
C ASP A 145 -15.97 11.99 8.39
#